data_AF-A0A6C1U005-F1
#
_entry.id   AF-A0A6C1U005-F1
#
_cell.length_a   1.000
_cell.length_b   1.000
_cell.length_c   1.000
_cell.angle_alpha   90.00
_cell.angle_beta   90.00
_cell.angle_gamma   90.00
#
_symmetry.space_group_name_H-M   'P 1'
#
loop_
_entity.id
_entity.type
_entity.pdbx_description
1 polymer ?
#
loop_
_entity_poly.entity_id
_entity_poly.type
_entity_poly.pdbx_seq_one_letter_code
_entity_poly.pdbx_strand_id
1 'polypeptide(L)'
;MSRRRLSVIAMTTPAKPTAVIHHTAHLSSCTDTLVITAAVNGEIVHANRQLVSSSFEVLNWLVDAVSETWKHQRDGMIVYISDPTIRRLLRDIPDAYPGLEVRDVVTGPALKATWEACSRAHSLDLHGPVEAHMPERAAHYVYATDASKGKSGRLVGIAAVGASGTKCEVLSRVTSATTVLEGEFAAVHMILEQVRYCLDARELDLVTDSLTVARIINSHSRRPVAQAYERRAMAELDRVRASGVTVRVSWVRGHAGNPLNELADRAAVAARRCKQWEQPRGPIVNKLRDELRELLSSAHPADFVPATPLPGSAKAIGA
;
A
#
# COMPACT_ATOMS: atom_id res chain seq x y z
N MET A 1 67.68 -16.63 -19.49
CA MET A 1 66.45 -16.00 -20.01
C MET A 1 65.36 -16.07 -18.94
N SER A 2 65.22 -15.03 -18.12
CA SER A 2 64.20 -14.93 -17.07
C SER A 2 63.04 -14.08 -17.59
N ARG A 3 61.88 -14.69 -17.84
CA ARG A 3 60.66 -13.98 -18.23
C ARG A 3 59.97 -13.47 -16.96
N ARG A 4 60.14 -12.18 -16.66
CA ARG A 4 59.28 -11.44 -15.73
C ARG A 4 57.84 -11.43 -16.29
N ARG A 5 56.91 -12.07 -15.58
CA ARG A 5 55.47 -11.83 -15.77
C ARG A 5 55.13 -10.52 -15.07
N LEU A 6 54.79 -9.50 -15.85
CA LEU A 6 54.12 -8.29 -15.36
C LEU A 6 52.69 -8.68 -14.99
N SER A 7 52.38 -8.59 -13.70
CA SER A 7 51.02 -8.71 -13.18
C SER A 7 50.25 -7.47 -13.61
N VAL A 8 49.31 -7.63 -14.54
CA VAL A 8 48.30 -6.61 -14.82
C VAL A 8 47.37 -6.58 -13.62
N ILE A 9 47.54 -5.58 -12.76
CA ILE A 9 46.57 -5.26 -11.71
C ILE A 9 45.32 -4.79 -12.46
N ALA A 10 44.28 -5.62 -12.46
CA ALA A 10 42.96 -5.20 -12.90
C ALA A 10 42.53 -4.05 -12.01
N MET A 11 42.60 -2.82 -12.53
CA MET A 11 41.96 -1.67 -11.90
C MET A 11 40.45 -1.91 -12.03
N THR A 12 39.84 -2.52 -11.02
CA THR A 12 38.39 -2.53 -10.86
C THR A 12 37.97 -1.07 -10.71
N THR A 13 37.39 -0.49 -11.76
CA THR A 13 36.73 0.80 -11.68
C THR A 13 35.73 0.73 -10.51
N PRO A 14 35.80 1.64 -9.52
CA PRO A 14 34.87 1.60 -8.40
C PRO A 14 33.44 1.69 -8.96
N ALA A 15 32.58 0.78 -8.51
CA ALA A 15 31.19 0.78 -8.92
C ALA A 15 30.55 2.14 -8.55
N LYS A 16 29.81 2.74 -9.48
CA LYS A 16 29.09 3.99 -9.22
C LYS A 16 28.20 3.83 -7.97
N PRO A 17 28.11 4.86 -7.11
CA PRO A 17 27.23 4.81 -5.98
C PRO A 17 25.78 4.65 -6.44
N THR A 18 25.01 3.84 -5.70
CA THR A 18 23.57 3.70 -5.91
C THR A 18 22.83 4.50 -4.88
N ALA A 19 21.81 5.24 -5.28
CA ALA A 19 21.01 6.06 -4.37
C ALA A 19 19.51 5.87 -4.58
N VAL A 20 18.77 6.05 -3.50
CA VAL A 20 17.32 5.93 -3.46
C VAL A 20 16.74 7.09 -2.69
N ILE A 21 15.79 7.81 -3.29
CA ILE A 21 15.01 8.86 -2.63
C ILE A 21 13.54 8.42 -2.62
N HIS A 22 13.00 8.25 -1.43
CA HIS A 22 11.61 7.87 -1.20
C HIS A 22 10.89 9.01 -0.47
N HIS A 23 9.67 9.30 -0.88
CA HIS A 23 8.81 10.25 -0.19
C HIS A 23 7.38 9.76 -0.08
N THR A 24 6.70 10.23 0.96
CA THR A 24 5.27 10.08 1.17
C THR A 24 4.69 11.44 1.55
N ALA A 25 3.72 11.92 0.77
CA ALA A 25 2.97 13.13 1.06
C ALA A 25 1.51 12.77 1.39
N HIS A 26 1.07 13.11 2.60
CA HIS A 26 -0.33 13.02 3.00
C HIS A 26 -0.97 14.39 2.88
N LEU A 27 -1.70 14.63 1.78
CA LEU A 27 -2.50 15.84 1.61
C LEU A 27 -3.92 15.58 2.15
N SER A 28 -4.23 16.09 3.34
CA SER A 28 -5.49 15.95 4.07
C SER A 28 -6.04 17.31 4.52
N SER A 29 -7.34 17.40 4.81
CA SER A 29 -7.99 18.68 5.16
C SER A 29 -7.60 19.33 6.50
N CYS A 30 -6.68 18.76 7.28
CA CYS A 30 -6.30 19.31 8.60
C CYS A 30 -4.81 19.54 8.80
N THR A 31 -3.93 18.67 8.28
CA THR A 31 -2.47 18.89 8.28
C THR A 31 -1.84 18.08 7.16
N ASP A 32 -1.13 18.76 6.28
CA ASP A 32 -0.44 18.17 5.15
C ASP A 32 1.01 17.88 5.56
N THR A 33 1.39 16.61 5.52
CA THR A 33 2.71 16.15 6.00
C THR A 33 3.48 15.48 4.88
N LEU A 34 4.76 15.84 4.76
CA LEU A 34 5.72 15.25 3.85
C LEU A 34 6.81 14.56 4.66
N VAL A 35 7.07 13.29 4.33
CA VAL A 35 8.24 12.56 4.80
C VAL A 35 9.11 12.27 3.59
N ILE A 36 10.41 12.54 3.68
CA ILE A 36 11.41 12.19 2.67
C ILE A 36 12.55 11.43 3.35
N THR A 37 13.02 10.37 2.71
CA THR A 37 14.20 9.63 3.11
C THR A 37 15.05 9.34 1.89
N ALA A 38 16.36 9.57 2.00
CA ALA A 38 17.32 9.24 0.98
C ALA A 38 18.46 8.38 1.54
N ALA A 39 18.90 7.42 0.73
CA ALA A 39 20.02 6.55 1.05
C ALA A 39 21.01 6.47 -0.12
N VAL A 40 22.29 6.30 0.19
CA VAL A 40 23.37 6.05 -0.76
C VAL A 40 24.14 4.82 -0.31
N ASN A 41 24.32 3.83 -1.20
CA ASN A 41 25.01 2.57 -0.93
C ASN A 41 24.51 1.83 0.34
N GLY A 42 23.22 1.96 0.66
CA GLY A 42 22.63 1.34 1.85
C GLY A 42 22.68 2.19 3.12
N GLU A 43 23.30 3.37 3.10
CA GLU A 43 23.37 4.26 4.26
C GLU A 43 22.42 5.44 4.10
N ILE A 44 21.70 5.81 5.16
CA ILE A 44 20.79 6.96 5.15
C ILE A 44 21.61 8.24 5.17
N VAL A 45 21.45 9.06 4.14
CA VAL A 45 22.18 10.33 3.98
C VAL A 45 21.28 11.54 4.19
N HIS A 46 19.96 11.36 4.05
CA HIS A 46 18.98 12.41 4.28
C HIS A 46 17.68 11.83 4.84
N ALA A 47 17.13 12.46 5.86
CA ALA A 47 15.79 12.17 6.37
C ALA A 47 15.18 13.50 6.80
N ASN A 48 13.96 13.77 6.34
CA ASN A 48 13.30 15.04 6.62
C ASN A 48 11.79 14.85 6.72
N ARG A 49 11.19 15.53 7.68
CA ARG A 49 9.74 15.57 7.91
C ARG A 49 9.30 17.02 7.99
N GLN A 50 8.37 17.40 7.12
CA GLN A 50 7.92 18.78 6.99
C GLN A 50 6.40 18.85 6.91
N LEU A 51 5.85 19.93 7.45
CA LEU A 51 4.51 20.36 7.08
C LEU A 51 4.61 21.04 5.73
N VAL A 52 3.75 20.65 4.80
CA VAL A 52 3.68 21.25 3.47
C VAL A 52 2.28 21.78 3.23
N SER A 53 2.13 22.79 2.40
CA SER A 53 0.82 23.40 2.09
C SER A 53 0.44 23.23 0.61
N SER A 54 1.38 22.75 -0.22
CA SER A 54 1.19 22.60 -1.66
C SER A 54 2.08 21.52 -2.26
N SER A 55 1.70 21.05 -3.45
CA SER A 55 2.53 20.15 -4.26
C SER A 55 3.84 20.81 -4.73
N PHE A 56 3.87 22.14 -4.86
CA PHE A 56 5.08 22.87 -5.22
C PHE A 56 6.14 22.79 -4.11
N GLU A 57 5.72 22.92 -2.84
CA GLU A 57 6.63 22.74 -1.70
C GLU A 57 7.17 21.31 -1.63
N VAL A 58 6.35 20.29 -1.94
CA VAL A 58 6.82 18.90 -2.02
C VAL A 58 7.94 18.75 -3.04
N LEU A 59 7.78 19.33 -4.23
CA LEU A 59 8.83 19.28 -5.26
C LEU A 59 10.11 20.01 -4.81
N ASN A 60 9.99 21.15 -4.13
CA ASN A 60 11.16 21.88 -3.63
C ASN A 60 11.96 21.03 -2.63
N TRP A 61 11.28 20.41 -1.67
CA TRP A 61 11.92 19.52 -0.71
C TRP A 61 12.54 18.27 -1.36
N LEU A 62 11.96 17.76 -2.44
CA LEU A 62 12.57 16.67 -3.21
C LEU A 62 13.83 17.11 -3.95
N VAL A 63 13.88 18.35 -4.46
CA VAL A 63 15.10 18.92 -5.07
C VAL A 63 16.21 19.06 -4.03
N ASP A 64 15.88 19.46 -2.81
CA ASP A 64 16.85 19.51 -1.71
C ASP A 64 17.38 18.10 -1.39
N ALA A 65 16.51 17.10 -1.32
CA ALA A 65 16.91 15.71 -1.10
C ALA A 65 17.81 15.16 -2.21
N VAL A 66 17.55 15.54 -3.48
CA VAL A 66 18.46 15.23 -4.60
C VAL A 66 19.82 15.89 -4.39
N SER A 67 19.84 17.16 -4.01
CA SER A 67 21.08 17.92 -3.78
C SER A 67 21.92 17.31 -2.66
N GLU A 68 21.29 16.93 -1.55
CA GLU A 68 21.95 16.23 -0.43
C GLU A 68 22.50 14.87 -0.86
N THR A 69 21.70 14.08 -1.59
CA THR A 69 22.11 12.78 -2.10
C THR A 69 23.31 12.90 -3.06
N TRP A 70 23.29 13.90 -3.94
CA TRP A 70 24.32 14.08 -4.96
C TRP A 70 25.71 14.41 -4.40
N LYS A 71 25.81 14.94 -3.17
CA LYS A 71 27.11 15.17 -2.49
C LYS A 71 27.95 13.89 -2.38
N HIS A 72 27.33 12.71 -2.47
CA HIS A 72 27.97 11.41 -2.37
C HIS A 72 28.37 10.79 -3.73
N GLN A 73 28.27 11.55 -4.83
CA GLN A 73 28.65 11.07 -6.16
C GLN A 73 30.13 10.67 -6.24
N ARG A 74 30.44 9.71 -7.10
CA ARG A 74 31.82 9.34 -7.46
C ARG A 74 31.85 9.05 -8.95
N ASP A 75 32.21 10.07 -9.74
CA ASP A 75 32.17 10.06 -11.20
C ASP A 75 30.77 9.72 -11.75
N GLY A 76 29.75 10.18 -11.02
CA GLY A 76 28.34 9.91 -11.27
C GLY A 76 27.66 9.14 -10.14
N MET A 77 26.41 8.75 -10.40
CA MET A 77 25.54 8.04 -9.46
C MET A 77 24.40 7.37 -10.20
N ILE A 78 23.97 6.20 -9.72
CA ILE A 78 22.74 5.55 -10.19
C ILE A 78 21.63 5.88 -9.18
N VAL A 79 20.57 6.55 -9.61
CA VAL A 79 19.53 7.05 -8.70
C VAL A 79 18.16 6.47 -9.07
N TYR A 80 17.43 6.00 -8.07
CA TYR A 80 15.99 5.78 -8.15
C TYR A 80 15.26 6.78 -7.24
N ILE A 81 14.21 7.43 -7.75
CA ILE A 81 13.37 8.37 -7.01
C ILE A 81 11.93 7.93 -7.20
N SER A 82 11.13 7.85 -6.13
CA SER A 82 9.73 7.43 -6.25
C SER A 82 8.88 8.41 -7.08
N ASP A 83 9.22 9.69 -7.07
CA ASP A 83 8.52 10.75 -7.80
C ASP A 83 8.84 10.78 -9.32
N PRO A 84 7.83 10.62 -10.21
CA PRO A 84 8.06 10.62 -11.66
C PRO A 84 8.41 12.00 -12.23
N THR A 85 7.97 13.10 -11.61
CA THR A 85 8.23 14.46 -12.07
C THR A 85 9.70 14.81 -11.88
N ILE A 86 10.25 14.52 -10.70
CA ILE A 86 11.69 14.71 -10.42
C ILE A 86 12.54 13.81 -11.32
N ARG A 87 12.14 12.54 -11.53
CA ARG A 87 12.87 11.65 -12.46
C ARG A 87 12.94 12.22 -13.88
N ARG A 88 11.87 12.88 -14.35
CA ARG A 88 11.86 13.56 -15.66
C ARG A 88 12.79 14.77 -15.64
N LEU A 89 12.64 15.64 -14.65
CA LEU A 89 13.46 16.85 -14.52
C LEU A 89 14.95 16.53 -14.55
N LEU A 90 15.41 15.52 -13.80
CA LEU A 90 16.82 15.13 -13.76
C LEU A 90 17.35 14.59 -15.10
N ARG A 91 16.51 13.99 -15.94
CA ARG A 91 16.91 13.56 -17.29
C ARG A 91 17.02 14.73 -18.26
N ASP A 92 16.24 15.79 -18.01
CA ASP A 92 16.20 16.97 -18.87
C ASP A 92 17.41 17.93 -18.61
N ILE A 93 18.18 17.72 -17.54
CA ILE A 93 19.37 18.54 -17.16
C ILE A 93 20.65 17.72 -16.95
N PRO A 94 21.10 16.91 -17.92
CA PRO A 94 22.26 16.01 -17.75
C PRO A 94 23.56 16.75 -17.43
N ASP A 95 23.73 17.99 -17.92
CA ASP A 95 24.94 18.80 -17.68
C ASP A 95 25.11 19.21 -16.22
N ALA A 96 24.00 19.35 -15.47
CA ALA A 96 24.04 19.67 -14.04
C ALA A 96 24.46 18.48 -13.18
N TYR A 97 24.29 17.25 -13.68
CA TYR A 97 24.59 16.01 -12.96
C TYR A 97 25.42 15.03 -13.82
N PRO A 98 26.71 15.33 -14.08
CA PRO A 98 27.54 14.48 -14.93
C PRO A 98 27.63 13.05 -14.41
N GLY A 99 27.37 12.07 -15.29
CA GLY A 99 27.44 10.64 -14.94
C GLY A 99 26.23 10.11 -14.15
N LEU A 100 25.18 10.91 -13.98
CA LEU A 100 23.91 10.50 -13.36
C LEU A 100 23.15 9.51 -14.26
N GLU A 101 22.72 8.40 -13.66
CA GLU A 101 21.85 7.41 -14.28
C GLU A 101 20.54 7.30 -13.50
N VAL A 102 19.45 7.85 -14.05
CA VAL A 102 18.13 7.76 -13.42
C VAL A 102 17.44 6.45 -13.81
N ARG A 103 17.02 5.66 -12.82
CA ARG A 103 16.30 4.40 -13.00
C ARG A 103 14.83 4.54 -12.65
N ASP A 104 13.96 3.92 -13.46
CA ASP A 104 12.52 3.83 -13.20
C ASP A 104 12.13 2.67 -12.29
N VAL A 105 13.01 1.66 -12.20
CA VAL A 105 12.81 0.45 -11.42
C VAL A 105 14.08 0.10 -10.65
N VAL A 106 13.89 -0.35 -9.41
CA VAL A 106 14.98 -0.84 -8.56
C VAL A 106 15.41 -2.21 -9.06
N THR A 107 16.54 -2.26 -9.75
CA THR A 107 17.11 -3.49 -10.32
C THR A 107 18.61 -3.58 -10.03
N GLY A 108 19.11 -4.80 -9.87
CA GLY A 108 20.49 -5.07 -9.47
C GLY A 108 20.69 -5.09 -7.93
N PRO A 109 21.67 -5.85 -7.43
CA PRO A 109 21.83 -6.11 -6.00
C PRO A 109 22.17 -4.86 -5.18
N ALA A 110 23.04 -3.97 -5.69
CA ALA A 110 23.45 -2.76 -4.96
C ALA A 110 22.31 -1.75 -4.79
N LEU A 111 21.57 -1.47 -5.86
CA LEU A 111 20.43 -0.56 -5.80
C LEU A 111 19.28 -1.14 -4.98
N LYS A 112 19.08 -2.48 -5.04
CA LYS A 112 18.12 -3.18 -4.17
C LYS A 112 18.47 -3.05 -2.70
N ALA A 113 19.72 -3.31 -2.31
CA ALA A 113 20.15 -3.15 -0.92
C ALA A 113 19.99 -1.69 -0.43
N THR A 114 20.31 -0.72 -1.29
CA THR A 114 20.10 0.71 -0.99
C THR A 114 18.63 1.05 -0.81
N TRP A 115 17.76 0.50 -1.67
CA TRP A 115 16.32 0.68 -1.58
C TRP A 115 15.74 0.05 -0.32
N GLU A 116 16.18 -1.14 0.07
CA GLU A 116 15.72 -1.81 1.29
C GLU A 116 16.11 -1.02 2.54
N ALA A 117 17.34 -0.49 2.60
CA ALA A 117 17.76 0.37 3.70
C ALA A 117 16.94 1.67 3.77
N CYS A 118 16.80 2.35 2.63
CA CYS A 118 15.99 3.56 2.52
C CYS A 118 14.53 3.32 2.94
N SER A 119 13.92 2.24 2.45
CA SER A 119 12.53 1.90 2.74
C SER A 119 12.31 1.54 4.22
N ARG A 120 13.25 0.83 4.85
CA ARG A 120 13.18 0.56 6.30
C ARG A 120 13.25 1.84 7.13
N ALA A 121 14.19 2.73 6.83
CA ALA A 121 14.31 4.01 7.53
C ALA A 121 13.12 4.94 7.27
N HIS A 122 12.60 4.96 6.04
CA HIS A 122 11.41 5.72 5.67
C HIS A 122 10.18 5.24 6.45
N SER A 123 10.00 3.91 6.55
CA SER A 123 8.92 3.30 7.33
C SER A 123 9.04 3.62 8.82
N LEU A 124 10.26 3.58 9.37
CA LEU A 124 10.55 3.97 10.76
C LEU A 124 10.15 5.43 11.04
N ASP A 125 10.43 6.36 10.12
CA ASP A 125 10.09 7.77 10.30
C ASP A 125 8.58 8.04 10.15
N LEU A 126 7.92 7.31 9.24
CA LEU A 126 6.47 7.38 9.04
C LEU A 126 5.67 6.76 10.18
N HIS A 127 6.17 5.71 10.82
CA HIS A 127 5.38 4.85 11.72
C HIS A 127 5.95 4.68 13.13
N GLY A 128 7.16 5.18 13.42
CA GLY A 128 7.88 4.99 14.69
C GLY A 128 8.66 3.66 14.75
N PRO A 129 9.49 3.44 15.80
CA PRO A 129 10.19 2.18 16.03
C PRO A 129 9.21 1.01 16.09
N VAL A 130 9.51 -0.04 15.34
CA VAL A 130 8.84 -1.33 15.49
C VAL A 130 9.26 -1.87 16.86
N GLU A 131 8.49 -1.62 17.91
CA GLU A 131 8.70 -2.27 19.19
C GLU A 131 8.56 -3.78 18.96
N ALA A 132 9.67 -4.49 19.12
CA ALA A 132 9.74 -5.94 19.07
C ALA A 132 9.14 -6.52 20.36
N HIS A 133 7.82 -6.36 20.54
CA HIS A 133 7.02 -7.28 21.33
C HIS A 133 6.18 -8.08 20.35
N MET A 134 6.77 -9.17 19.84
CA MET A 134 5.98 -10.25 19.26
C MET A 134 5.42 -11.08 20.41
N PRO A 135 4.11 -11.06 20.70
CA PRO A 135 3.42 -12.32 20.85
C PRO A 135 3.28 -12.95 19.47
N GLU A 136 3.42 -14.27 19.45
CA GLU A 136 3.47 -15.18 18.32
C GLU A 136 2.19 -15.19 17.47
N ARG A 137 1.92 -14.10 16.73
CA ARG A 137 1.10 -14.10 15.51
C ARG A 137 1.72 -13.10 14.54
N ALA A 138 2.16 -13.59 13.39
CA ALA A 138 2.48 -12.79 12.22
C ALA A 138 1.39 -11.71 12.02
N ALA A 139 1.70 -10.43 11.80
CA ALA A 139 0.69 -9.36 11.86
C ALA A 139 -0.50 -9.70 10.94
N HIS A 140 -1.63 -9.98 11.58
CA HIS A 140 -2.82 -10.55 10.99
C HIS A 140 -3.86 -9.44 10.83
N TYR A 141 -4.14 -9.13 9.57
CA TYR A 141 -5.05 -8.06 9.17
C TYR A 141 -6.42 -8.67 8.94
N VAL A 142 -7.46 -8.07 9.53
CA VAL A 142 -8.84 -8.49 9.30
C VAL A 142 -9.68 -7.29 8.94
N TYR A 143 -10.27 -7.32 7.73
CA TYR A 143 -11.10 -6.24 7.23
C TYR A 143 -12.38 -6.77 6.61
N ALA A 144 -13.51 -6.16 6.94
CA ALA A 144 -14.74 -6.30 6.16
C ALA A 144 -14.81 -5.25 5.06
N THR A 145 -15.32 -5.61 3.89
CA THR A 145 -15.50 -4.73 2.73
C THR A 145 -16.93 -4.74 2.27
N ASP A 146 -17.45 -3.57 1.88
CA ASP A 146 -18.80 -3.43 1.33
C ASP A 146 -18.86 -2.33 0.26
N ALA A 147 -19.85 -2.44 -0.64
CA ALA A 147 -20.20 -1.38 -1.57
C ALA A 147 -21.71 -1.10 -1.64
N SER A 148 -22.05 0.19 -1.62
CA SER A 148 -23.44 0.64 -1.72
C SER A 148 -23.66 1.53 -2.95
N LYS A 149 -24.64 1.17 -3.78
CA LYS A 149 -25.04 1.89 -4.98
C LYS A 149 -26.50 2.33 -4.92
N GLY A 150 -26.78 3.55 -5.37
CA GLY A 150 -28.14 4.06 -5.52
C GLY A 150 -28.87 3.42 -6.72
N LYS A 151 -30.21 3.49 -6.74
CA LYS A 151 -31.03 2.96 -7.85
C LYS A 151 -30.67 3.63 -9.19
N SER A 152 -30.45 4.94 -9.17
CA SER A 152 -30.05 5.74 -10.34
C SER A 152 -28.60 6.19 -10.23
N GLY A 153 -27.93 6.29 -11.38
CA GLY A 153 -26.57 6.81 -11.49
C GLY A 153 -25.46 5.79 -11.29
N ARG A 154 -24.22 6.30 -11.39
CA ARG A 154 -22.97 5.53 -11.31
C ARG A 154 -22.21 5.75 -10.00
N LEU A 155 -22.73 6.57 -9.10
CA LEU A 155 -22.10 6.86 -7.83
C LEU A 155 -22.25 5.65 -6.89
N VAL A 156 -21.10 5.08 -6.50
CA VAL A 156 -21.02 3.96 -5.56
C VAL A 156 -20.16 4.39 -4.38
N GLY A 157 -20.66 4.22 -3.17
CA GLY A 157 -19.85 4.31 -1.96
C GLY A 157 -19.20 2.96 -1.71
N ILE A 158 -17.92 2.96 -1.38
CA ILE A 158 -17.15 1.76 -1.04
C ILE A 158 -16.50 1.96 0.32
N ALA A 159 -16.38 0.88 1.08
CA ALA A 159 -15.75 0.92 2.38
C ALA A 159 -14.96 -0.34 2.71
N ALA A 160 -13.99 -0.17 3.60
CA ALA A 160 -13.31 -1.24 4.30
C ALA A 160 -13.19 -0.87 5.78
N VAL A 161 -13.55 -1.79 6.67
CA VAL A 161 -13.56 -1.59 8.13
C VAL A 161 -12.89 -2.77 8.79
N GLY A 162 -11.91 -2.51 9.64
CA GLY A 162 -11.13 -3.60 10.21
C GLY A 162 -10.01 -3.14 11.12
N ALA A 163 -9.12 -4.08 11.42
CA ALA A 163 -7.97 -3.80 12.26
C ALA A 163 -6.75 -4.63 11.86
N SER A 164 -5.60 -4.10 12.27
CA SER A 164 -4.33 -4.79 12.30
C SER A 164 -3.57 -4.41 13.56
N GLY A 165 -3.15 -5.41 14.34
CA GLY A 165 -2.49 -5.19 15.63
C GLY A 165 -3.33 -4.25 16.51
N THR A 166 -2.77 -3.10 16.89
CA THR A 166 -3.45 -2.07 17.70
C THR A 166 -4.22 -1.02 16.89
N LYS A 167 -4.16 -1.06 15.55
CA LYS A 167 -4.77 -0.05 14.68
C LYS A 167 -6.16 -0.47 14.23
N CYS A 168 -7.15 0.39 14.48
CA CYS A 168 -8.52 0.26 14.02
C CYS A 168 -8.79 1.26 12.89
N GLU A 169 -9.33 0.80 11.76
CA GLU A 169 -9.48 1.61 10.56
C GLU A 169 -10.88 1.55 9.97
N VAL A 170 -11.36 2.72 9.54
CA VAL A 170 -12.58 2.89 8.75
C VAL A 170 -12.19 3.68 7.52
N LEU A 171 -12.12 3.00 6.39
CA LEU A 171 -11.79 3.55 5.09
C LEU A 171 -13.07 3.64 4.29
N SER A 172 -13.39 4.82 3.77
CA SER A 172 -14.55 4.97 2.90
C SER A 172 -14.33 6.06 1.86
N ARG A 173 -14.83 5.82 0.65
CA ARG A 173 -14.78 6.79 -0.47
C ARG A 173 -15.88 6.50 -1.47
N VAL A 174 -15.97 7.34 -2.48
CA VAL A 174 -16.87 7.13 -3.62
C VAL A 174 -16.08 6.74 -4.86
N THR A 175 -16.71 5.96 -5.73
CA THR A 175 -16.21 5.60 -7.05
C THR A 175 -17.34 5.67 -8.09
N SER A 176 -16.98 5.59 -9.37
CA SER A 176 -17.92 5.52 -10.50
C SER A 176 -17.98 4.09 -11.04
N ALA A 177 -19.11 3.42 -10.86
CA ALA A 177 -19.36 2.06 -11.28
C ALA A 177 -20.80 1.88 -11.79
N THR A 178 -20.99 0.96 -12.73
CA THR A 178 -22.31 0.64 -13.30
C THR A 178 -23.10 -0.34 -12.45
N THR A 179 -22.41 -1.21 -11.71
CA THR A 179 -23.05 -2.22 -10.86
C THR A 179 -22.53 -2.14 -9.42
N VAL A 180 -23.30 -2.70 -8.48
CA VAL A 180 -22.83 -2.88 -7.09
C VAL A 180 -21.61 -3.79 -7.08
N LEU A 181 -21.63 -4.88 -7.87
CA LEU A 181 -20.52 -5.83 -7.96
C LEU A 181 -19.18 -5.19 -8.37
N GLU A 182 -19.20 -4.23 -9.29
CA GLU A 182 -18.02 -3.43 -9.62
C GLU A 182 -17.52 -2.61 -8.43
N GLY A 183 -18.46 -2.09 -7.63
CA GLY A 183 -18.18 -1.46 -6.33
C GLY A 183 -17.54 -2.41 -5.34
N GLU A 184 -18.04 -3.64 -5.22
CA GLU A 184 -17.49 -4.65 -4.30
C GLU A 184 -16.02 -4.94 -4.63
N PHE A 185 -15.70 -5.13 -5.91
CA PHE A 185 -14.31 -5.28 -6.35
C PHE A 185 -13.48 -4.02 -6.10
N ALA A 186 -14.06 -2.82 -6.21
CA ALA A 186 -13.37 -1.58 -5.90
C ALA A 186 -13.08 -1.44 -4.39
N ALA A 187 -13.97 -1.92 -3.52
CA ALA A 187 -13.76 -1.97 -2.07
C ALA A 187 -12.61 -2.92 -1.72
N VAL A 188 -12.57 -4.12 -2.33
CA VAL A 188 -11.45 -5.06 -2.14
C VAL A 188 -10.14 -4.50 -2.70
N HIS A 189 -10.15 -3.88 -3.88
CA HIS A 189 -8.94 -3.25 -4.42
C HIS A 189 -8.39 -2.17 -3.47
N MET A 190 -9.27 -1.37 -2.85
CA MET A 190 -8.86 -0.32 -1.92
C MET A 190 -8.06 -0.86 -0.73
N ILE A 191 -8.51 -1.98 -0.13
CA ILE A 191 -7.79 -2.56 1.01
C ILE A 191 -6.51 -3.28 0.58
N LEU A 192 -6.51 -3.97 -0.56
CA LEU A 192 -5.30 -4.61 -1.09
C LEU A 192 -4.19 -3.60 -1.41
N GLU A 193 -4.57 -2.46 -2.01
CA GLU A 193 -3.64 -1.36 -2.30
C GLU A 193 -3.00 -0.81 -1.02
N GLN A 194 -3.76 -0.72 0.07
CA GLN A 194 -3.22 -0.28 1.36
C GLN A 194 -2.29 -1.32 1.98
N VAL A 195 -2.73 -2.59 2.04
CA VAL A 195 -1.96 -3.69 2.65
C VAL A 195 -0.63 -3.93 1.92
N ARG A 196 -0.55 -3.67 0.60
CA ARG A 196 0.69 -3.77 -0.17
C ARG A 196 1.85 -3.00 0.47
N TYR A 197 1.56 -1.89 1.15
CA TYR A 197 2.57 -1.02 1.75
C TYR A 197 2.83 -1.33 3.23
N CYS A 198 2.15 -2.31 3.83
CA CYS A 198 2.38 -2.74 5.20
C CYS A 198 3.50 -3.80 5.24
N LEU A 199 4.68 -3.42 5.73
CA LEU A 199 5.86 -4.30 5.77
C LEU A 199 5.71 -5.48 6.76
N ASP A 200 4.86 -5.30 7.77
CA ASP A 200 4.54 -6.26 8.81
C ASP A 200 3.42 -7.23 8.43
N ALA A 201 2.61 -6.90 7.41
CA ALA A 201 1.53 -7.77 6.97
C ALA A 201 2.06 -9.15 6.55
N ARG A 202 1.42 -10.20 7.08
CA ARG A 202 1.72 -11.60 6.74
C ARG A 202 0.45 -12.35 6.39
N GLU A 203 -0.66 -12.01 7.04
CA GLU A 203 -1.97 -12.57 6.75
C GLU A 203 -3.00 -11.45 6.61
N LEU A 204 -3.86 -11.57 5.62
CA LEU A 204 -5.02 -10.71 5.39
C LEU A 204 -6.26 -11.58 5.21
N ASP A 205 -7.18 -11.50 6.16
CA ASP A 205 -8.54 -12.00 6.03
C ASP A 205 -9.48 -10.86 5.63
N LEU A 206 -10.11 -11.02 4.46
CA LEU A 206 -11.19 -10.14 4.02
C LEU A 206 -12.54 -10.79 4.27
N VAL A 207 -13.47 -10.05 4.83
CA VAL A 207 -14.87 -10.46 5.01
C VAL A 207 -15.74 -9.64 4.06
N THR A 208 -16.62 -10.32 3.30
CA THR A 208 -17.56 -9.63 2.40
C THR A 208 -18.88 -10.40 2.34
N ASP A 209 -19.99 -9.71 2.13
CA ASP A 209 -21.26 -10.35 1.86
C ASP A 209 -21.53 -10.65 0.37
N SER A 210 -20.61 -10.24 -0.50
CA SER A 210 -20.62 -10.57 -1.92
C SER A 210 -20.02 -11.96 -2.17
N LEU A 211 -20.89 -12.98 -2.20
CA LEU A 211 -20.49 -14.36 -2.50
C LEU A 211 -19.74 -14.47 -3.84
N THR A 212 -20.11 -13.64 -4.82
CA THR A 212 -19.45 -13.57 -6.13
C THR A 212 -18.00 -13.11 -6.00
N VAL A 213 -17.73 -12.04 -5.24
CA VAL A 213 -16.36 -11.56 -5.01
C VAL A 213 -15.55 -12.59 -4.24
N ALA A 214 -16.10 -13.15 -3.16
CA ALA A 214 -15.42 -14.18 -2.38
C ALA A 214 -15.05 -15.40 -3.24
N ARG A 215 -15.95 -15.87 -4.12
CA ARG A 215 -15.67 -16.99 -5.04
C ARG A 215 -14.60 -16.65 -6.07
N ILE A 216 -14.67 -15.47 -6.69
CA ILE A 216 -13.73 -15.08 -7.74
C ILE A 216 -12.33 -14.89 -7.18
N ILE A 217 -12.19 -14.23 -6.02
CA ILE A 217 -10.87 -13.95 -5.43
C ILE A 217 -10.19 -15.23 -4.91
N ASN A 218 -10.96 -16.16 -4.35
CA ASN A 218 -10.41 -17.46 -3.91
C ASN A 218 -10.24 -18.47 -5.06
N SER A 219 -10.66 -18.13 -6.28
CA SER A 219 -10.47 -19.03 -7.41
C SER A 219 -8.99 -19.10 -7.82
N HIS A 220 -8.50 -20.31 -8.09
CA HIS A 220 -7.14 -20.55 -8.58
C HIS A 220 -7.01 -20.28 -10.10
N SER A 221 -8.13 -20.03 -10.79
CA SER A 221 -8.18 -19.88 -12.24
C SER A 221 -8.79 -18.52 -12.59
N ARG A 222 -8.05 -17.74 -13.38
CA ARG A 222 -8.57 -16.45 -13.86
C ARG A 222 -9.72 -16.68 -14.85
N ARG A 223 -10.77 -15.89 -14.72
CA ARG A 223 -11.88 -15.91 -15.67
C ARG A 223 -11.43 -15.33 -17.02
N PRO A 224 -11.87 -15.88 -18.16
CA PRO A 224 -11.50 -15.37 -19.49
C PRO A 224 -12.00 -13.94 -19.73
N VAL A 225 -13.15 -13.59 -19.16
CA VAL A 225 -13.78 -12.28 -19.28
C VAL A 225 -14.03 -11.75 -17.87
N ALA A 226 -13.25 -10.75 -17.47
CA ALA A 226 -13.34 -10.06 -16.19
C ALA A 226 -13.64 -8.58 -16.42
N GLN A 227 -14.44 -7.95 -15.54
CA GLN A 227 -14.72 -6.52 -15.61
C GLN A 227 -13.51 -5.67 -15.17
N ALA A 228 -13.51 -4.36 -15.44
CA ALA A 228 -12.36 -3.50 -15.17
C ALA A 228 -11.96 -3.47 -13.67
N TYR A 229 -12.93 -3.37 -12.77
CA TYR A 229 -12.69 -3.38 -11.32
C TYR A 229 -12.22 -4.75 -10.82
N GLU A 230 -12.83 -5.84 -11.32
CA GLU A 230 -12.36 -7.21 -11.06
C GLU A 230 -10.90 -7.38 -11.49
N ARG A 231 -10.53 -6.97 -12.71
CA ARG A 231 -9.14 -7.06 -13.20
C ARG A 231 -8.16 -6.28 -12.32
N ARG A 232 -8.54 -5.08 -11.87
CA ARG A 232 -7.72 -4.27 -10.97
C ARG A 232 -7.54 -4.96 -9.62
N ALA A 233 -8.63 -5.42 -8.99
CA ALA A 233 -8.57 -6.12 -7.72
C ALA A 233 -7.70 -7.39 -7.79
N MET A 234 -7.86 -8.19 -8.85
CA MET A 234 -7.05 -9.41 -9.06
C MET A 234 -5.57 -9.10 -9.35
N ALA A 235 -5.27 -8.03 -10.08
CA ALA A 235 -3.89 -7.61 -10.29
C ALA A 235 -3.23 -7.12 -9.00
N GLU A 236 -3.98 -6.43 -8.15
CA GLU A 236 -3.50 -5.97 -6.85
C GLU A 236 -3.32 -7.13 -5.87
N LEU A 237 -4.25 -8.09 -5.87
CA LEU A 237 -4.15 -9.34 -5.11
C LEU A 237 -2.85 -10.10 -5.42
N ASP A 238 -2.51 -10.23 -6.70
CA ASP A 238 -1.29 -10.90 -7.12
C ASP A 238 -0.04 -10.17 -6.61
N ARG A 239 -0.05 -8.83 -6.59
CA ARG A 239 1.06 -8.03 -6.04
C ARG A 239 1.19 -8.24 -4.53
N VAL A 240 0.08 -8.20 -3.79
CA VAL A 240 0.07 -8.45 -2.34
C VAL A 240 0.56 -9.86 -2.03
N ARG A 241 0.10 -10.88 -2.77
CA ARG A 241 0.58 -12.27 -2.62
C ARG A 241 2.06 -12.42 -2.98
N ALA A 242 2.53 -11.78 -4.05
CA ALA A 242 3.94 -11.75 -4.43
C ALA A 242 4.83 -11.07 -3.37
N SER A 243 4.23 -10.25 -2.50
CA SER A 243 4.90 -9.64 -1.34
C SER A 243 5.04 -10.59 -0.15
N GLY A 244 4.57 -11.85 -0.26
CA GLY A 244 4.60 -12.85 0.80
C GLY A 244 3.40 -12.80 1.75
N VAL A 245 2.35 -12.04 1.43
CA VAL A 245 1.15 -11.94 2.26
C VAL A 245 0.14 -13.03 1.86
N THR A 246 -0.32 -13.81 2.84
CA THR A 246 -1.42 -14.76 2.64
C THR A 246 -2.75 -14.02 2.65
N VAL A 247 -3.46 -14.02 1.53
CA VAL A 247 -4.77 -13.36 1.42
C VAL A 247 -5.88 -14.39 1.28
N ARG A 248 -6.85 -14.33 2.20
CA ARG A 248 -8.05 -15.16 2.23
C ARG A 248 -9.29 -14.26 2.20
N VAL A 249 -10.33 -14.70 1.50
CA VAL A 249 -11.61 -13.97 1.47
C VAL A 249 -12.73 -14.87 1.95
N SER A 250 -13.43 -14.42 2.97
CA SER A 250 -14.51 -15.14 3.62
C SER A 250 -15.84 -14.48 3.29
N TRP A 251 -16.85 -15.32 3.03
CA TRP A 251 -18.20 -14.84 2.77
C TRP A 251 -19.03 -14.88 4.05
N VAL A 252 -19.73 -13.79 4.34
CA VAL A 252 -20.77 -13.72 5.36
C VAL A 252 -22.11 -13.41 4.73
N ARG A 253 -23.20 -13.78 5.37
CA ARG A 253 -24.51 -13.35 4.89
C ARG A 253 -24.71 -11.87 5.27
N GLY A 254 -25.06 -11.05 4.29
CA GLY A 254 -25.40 -9.64 4.52
C GLY A 254 -26.54 -9.51 5.54
N HIS A 255 -26.43 -8.51 6.41
CA HIS A 255 -27.38 -8.22 7.49
C HIS A 255 -27.67 -9.40 8.44
N ALA A 256 -26.69 -10.32 8.61
CA ALA A 256 -26.83 -11.49 9.47
C ALA A 256 -25.95 -11.42 10.73
N GLY A 257 -25.61 -10.22 11.21
CA GLY A 257 -24.97 -10.04 12.50
C GLY A 257 -23.44 -10.15 12.51
N ASN A 258 -22.75 -10.03 11.37
CA ASN A 258 -21.29 -9.83 11.38
C ASN A 258 -20.99 -8.34 11.63
N PRO A 259 -20.47 -7.95 12.81
CA PRO A 259 -20.38 -6.54 13.18
C PRO A 259 -19.42 -5.74 12.30
N LEU A 260 -18.31 -6.34 11.84
CA LEU A 260 -17.39 -5.66 10.91
C LEU A 260 -18.07 -5.40 9.55
N ASN A 261 -18.81 -6.37 9.02
CA ASN A 261 -19.53 -6.20 7.76
C ASN A 261 -20.64 -5.15 7.87
N GLU A 262 -21.36 -5.09 8.99
CA GLU A 262 -22.38 -4.07 9.22
C GLU A 262 -21.79 -2.66 9.34
N LEU A 263 -20.62 -2.52 9.96
CA LEU A 263 -19.88 -1.25 9.98
C LEU A 263 -19.40 -0.87 8.57
N ALA A 264 -18.93 -1.84 7.77
CA ALA A 264 -18.53 -1.61 6.38
C ALA A 264 -19.72 -1.14 5.52
N ASP A 265 -20.89 -1.78 5.63
CA ASP A 265 -22.12 -1.36 4.94
C ASP A 265 -22.50 0.07 5.31
N ARG A 266 -22.56 0.37 6.60
CA ARG A 266 -22.86 1.73 7.08
C ARG A 266 -21.85 2.76 6.58
N ALA A 267 -20.57 2.40 6.52
CA ALA A 267 -19.52 3.27 5.99
C ALA A 267 -19.67 3.50 4.47
N ALA A 268 -20.00 2.47 3.69
CA ALA A 268 -20.22 2.55 2.25
C ALA A 268 -21.47 3.38 1.93
N VAL A 269 -22.57 3.14 2.66
CA VAL A 269 -23.80 3.93 2.60
C VAL A 269 -23.53 5.39 2.93
N ALA A 270 -22.80 5.66 4.02
CA ALA A 270 -22.43 7.03 4.41
C ALA A 270 -21.61 7.72 3.32
N ALA A 271 -20.58 7.07 2.79
CA ALA A 271 -19.74 7.65 1.73
C ALA A 271 -20.56 8.05 0.50
N ARG A 272 -21.43 7.15 0.01
CA ARG A 272 -22.33 7.44 -1.12
C ARG A 272 -23.24 8.62 -0.82
N ARG A 273 -23.95 8.56 0.31
CA ARG A 273 -24.99 9.52 0.71
C ARG A 273 -24.42 10.91 0.97
N CYS A 274 -23.31 11.00 1.71
CA CYS A 274 -22.61 12.25 1.94
C CYS A 274 -22.22 12.90 0.61
N LYS A 275 -21.70 12.13 -0.35
CA LYS A 275 -21.38 12.70 -1.67
C LYS A 275 -22.62 13.10 -2.46
N GLN A 276 -23.69 12.31 -2.40
CA GLN A 276 -24.95 12.58 -3.11
C GLN A 276 -25.63 13.87 -2.65
N TRP A 277 -25.54 14.20 -1.36
CA TRP A 277 -26.17 15.38 -0.76
C TRP A 277 -25.16 16.45 -0.30
N GLU A 278 -23.92 16.34 -0.77
CA GLU A 278 -22.83 17.28 -0.46
C GLU A 278 -22.62 17.55 1.04
N GLN A 279 -22.81 16.51 1.85
CA GLN A 279 -22.65 16.56 3.30
C GLN A 279 -21.23 16.15 3.73
N PRO A 280 -20.72 16.69 4.85
CA PRO A 280 -19.45 16.28 5.40
C PRO A 280 -19.50 14.82 5.89
N ARG A 281 -18.49 14.02 5.52
CA ARG A 281 -18.35 12.61 5.95
C ARG A 281 -17.69 12.43 7.31
N GLY A 282 -16.92 13.43 7.76
CA GLY A 282 -16.04 13.34 8.94
C GLY A 282 -16.75 12.87 10.21
N PRO A 283 -17.87 13.50 10.61
CA PRO A 283 -18.59 13.10 11.82
C PRO A 283 -19.07 11.64 11.81
N ILE A 284 -19.57 11.16 10.67
CA ILE A 284 -20.07 9.79 10.54
C ILE A 284 -18.90 8.79 10.59
N VAL A 285 -17.79 9.08 9.90
CA VAL A 285 -16.60 8.21 9.92
C VAL A 285 -15.99 8.17 11.32
N ASN A 286 -15.96 9.28 12.05
CA ASN A 286 -15.48 9.30 13.43
C ASN A 286 -16.36 8.44 14.35
N LYS A 287 -17.68 8.57 14.25
CA LYS A 287 -18.63 7.72 14.99
C LYS A 287 -18.41 6.24 14.69
N LEU A 288 -18.28 5.86 13.42
CA LEU A 288 -18.02 4.47 13.02
C LEU A 288 -16.67 3.96 13.54
N ARG A 289 -15.66 4.83 13.64
CA ARG A 289 -14.36 4.47 14.21
C ARG A 289 -14.45 4.25 15.72
N ASP A 290 -15.27 5.03 16.42
CA ASP A 290 -15.50 4.85 17.86
C ASP A 290 -16.27 3.56 18.13
N GLU A 291 -17.31 3.26 17.34
CA GLU A 291 -18.02 1.97 17.40
C GLU A 291 -17.10 0.78 17.09
N LEU A 292 -16.20 0.91 16.12
CA LEU A 292 -15.20 -0.12 15.83
C LEU A 292 -14.25 -0.35 17.01
N ARG A 293 -13.79 0.71 17.66
CA ARG A 293 -12.92 0.60 18.84
C ARG A 293 -13.65 -0.07 20.00
N GLU A 294 -14.92 0.28 20.23
CA GLU A 294 -15.76 -0.34 21.25
C GLU A 294 -15.94 -1.83 20.96
N LEU A 295 -16.27 -2.20 19.72
CA LEU A 295 -16.38 -3.59 19.28
C LEU A 295 -15.08 -4.37 19.57
N LEU A 296 -13.94 -3.83 19.14
CA LEU A 296 -12.64 -4.46 19.28
C LEU A 296 -12.06 -4.43 20.70
N SER A 297 -12.65 -3.67 21.61
CA SER A 297 -12.32 -3.74 23.03
C SER A 297 -12.79 -5.05 23.69
N SER A 298 -13.77 -5.72 23.07
CA SER A 298 -14.44 -6.90 23.62
C SER A 298 -14.22 -8.19 22.81
N ALA A 299 -13.60 -8.10 21.63
CA ALA A 299 -13.39 -9.22 20.72
C ALA A 299 -12.14 -9.03 19.86
N HIS A 300 -11.48 -10.13 19.49
CA HIS A 300 -10.34 -10.08 18.58
C HIS A 300 -10.84 -9.99 17.13
N PRO A 301 -10.18 -9.23 16.22
CA PRO A 301 -10.65 -9.09 14.84
C PRO A 301 -10.88 -10.41 14.10
N ALA A 302 -10.01 -11.39 14.34
CA ALA A 302 -10.12 -12.73 13.75
C ALA A 302 -11.41 -13.48 14.14
N ASP A 303 -12.06 -13.13 15.26
CA ASP A 303 -13.31 -13.75 15.70
C ASP A 303 -14.49 -13.42 14.76
N PHE A 304 -14.33 -12.37 13.94
CA PHE A 304 -15.30 -11.97 12.93
C PHE A 304 -15.07 -12.63 11.56
N VAL A 305 -14.01 -13.44 11.41
CA VAL A 305 -13.79 -14.24 10.20
C VAL A 305 -14.55 -15.55 10.35
N PRO A 306 -15.53 -15.86 9.48
CA PRO A 306 -16.28 -17.10 9.62
C PRO A 306 -15.36 -18.31 9.38
N ALA A 307 -15.46 -19.31 10.25
CA ALA A 307 -14.73 -20.58 10.11
C ALA A 307 -15.29 -21.47 8.97
N THR A 308 -16.50 -21.15 8.49
CA THR A 308 -17.19 -21.97 7.50
C THR A 308 -16.63 -21.73 6.09
N PRO A 309 -16.31 -22.79 5.33
CA PRO A 309 -15.92 -22.66 3.93
C PRO A 309 -17.01 -21.99 3.08
N LEU A 310 -16.61 -21.43 1.93
CA LEU A 310 -17.55 -20.84 0.99
C LEU A 310 -18.66 -21.84 0.60
N PRO A 311 -19.93 -21.42 0.55
CA PRO A 311 -21.01 -22.30 0.10
C PRO A 311 -20.73 -22.90 -1.28
N GLY A 312 -20.68 -24.22 -1.35
CA GLY A 312 -20.42 -24.97 -2.58
C GLY A 312 -18.93 -25.24 -2.89
N SER A 313 -17.99 -24.89 -2.01
CA SER A 313 -16.62 -25.40 -2.11
C SER A 313 -16.56 -26.84 -1.60
N ALA A 314 -16.19 -27.80 -2.44
CA ALA A 314 -15.91 -29.15 -1.98
C ALA A 314 -14.75 -29.10 -0.97
N LYS A 315 -14.89 -29.75 0.18
CA LYS A 315 -13.73 -30.02 1.06
C LYS A 315 -12.71 -30.79 0.22
N ALA A 316 -11.49 -30.29 0.11
CA ALA A 316 -10.38 -31.14 -0.25
C ALA A 316 -10.30 -32.21 0.85
N ILE A 317 -10.79 -33.41 0.54
CA ILE A 317 -10.58 -34.59 1.37
C ILE A 317 -9.08 -34.86 1.32
N GLY A 318 -8.47 -34.94 2.51
CA GLY A 318 -7.02 -34.97 2.68
C GLY A 318 -6.32 -36.03 1.82
N ALA A 319 -5.09 -35.68 1.43
CA ALA A 319 -4.05 -36.62 1.05
C ALA A 319 -2.97 -36.55 2.13
#